data_AF-A0A8J5XPP8-F1
#
_entry.id   AF-A0A8J5XPP8-F1
#
_cell.length_a   1.000
_cell.length_b   1.000
_cell.length_c   1.000
_cell.angle_alpha   90.00
_cell.angle_beta   90.00
_cell.angle_gamma   90.00
#
_symmetry.space_group_name_H-M   'P 1'
#
loop_
_entity.id
_entity.type
_entity.pdbx_description
1 polymer ?
#
loop_
_entity_poly.entity_id
_entity_poly.type
_entity_poly.pdbx_seq_one_letter_code
_entity_poly.pdbx_strand_id
1 'polypeptide(L)'
;MAAAVAISSRPLWWGGVASILAAIAFFLSCLLNLAFLSGTAFKTKNPLIAFERNGTTIDATMQAKAFRKYLDLDVDLLKQLWAYRVESANLAAVTAAVTTLAFFLLLAAIFSLADAFEQHSGHRATKTLLIPAFLFATVLQVLDLTFYAGQVTTSSFIYSIWKIDDSTLKNLEISHALTNSREFWMLGMVWWFTMIGMATAAYLNGRTKMLYSSWTFLTVVIALLAFIGFLAEVGRLRWFMAAAALDIAIAILVSFFFMPIWLVWTGIYLLSRRAKDFDEVPVSGNDNGAPRAVPSAAADHDETPRAMGV
;
A
#
# COMPACT_ATOMS: atom_id res chain seq x y z
N MET A 1 0.88 17.35 -4.38
CA MET A 1 1.28 18.33 -3.35
C MET A 1 0.07 19.06 -2.76
N ALA A 2 -0.80 19.70 -3.56
CA ALA A 2 -2.01 20.39 -3.05
C ALA A 2 -2.96 19.49 -2.21
N ALA A 3 -3.18 18.24 -2.62
CA ALA A 3 -3.98 17.29 -1.84
C ALA A 3 -3.33 16.91 -0.49
N ALA A 4 -2.00 16.81 -0.43
CA ALA A 4 -1.28 16.55 0.82
C ALA A 4 -1.38 17.73 1.79
N VAL A 5 -1.33 18.96 1.28
CA VAL A 5 -1.53 20.19 2.07
C VAL A 5 -2.95 20.27 2.62
N ALA A 6 -3.96 19.92 1.82
CA ALA A 6 -5.35 19.87 2.27
C ALA A 6 -5.64 18.76 3.29
N ILE A 7 -4.81 17.70 3.33
CA ILE A 7 -4.88 16.65 4.34
C ILE A 7 -4.18 17.09 5.63
N SER A 8 -3.04 17.80 5.54
CA SER A 8 -2.31 18.26 6.74
C SER A 8 -3.05 19.34 7.55
N SER A 9 -4.01 20.05 6.95
CA SER A 9 -4.86 21.00 7.67
C SER A 9 -6.04 20.33 8.38
N ARG A 10 -6.21 19.01 8.26
CA ARG A 10 -7.31 18.30 8.89
C ARG A 10 -6.98 17.97 10.35
N PRO A 11 -8.00 17.97 11.23
CA PRO A 11 -7.81 17.66 12.64
C PRO A 11 -7.33 16.22 12.85
N LEU A 12 -6.46 15.99 13.83
CA LEU A 12 -5.82 14.71 14.18
C LEU A 12 -6.77 13.51 14.28
N TRP A 13 -8.05 13.72 14.64
CA TRP A 13 -9.04 12.64 14.69
C TRP A 13 -9.31 12.00 13.33
N TRP A 14 -9.14 12.75 12.24
CA TRP A 14 -9.26 12.23 10.89
C TRP A 14 -8.22 11.15 10.63
N GLY A 15 -6.99 11.31 11.16
CA GLY A 15 -5.96 10.29 11.11
C GLY A 15 -6.36 9.00 11.82
N GLY A 16 -6.96 9.12 13.01
CA GLY A 16 -7.45 7.98 13.77
C GLY A 16 -8.54 7.19 13.04
N VAL A 17 -9.55 7.88 12.52
CA VAL A 17 -10.65 7.27 11.73
C VAL A 17 -10.11 6.66 10.43
N ALA A 18 -9.27 7.40 9.70
CA ALA A 18 -8.68 6.91 8.45
C ALA A 18 -7.81 5.67 8.68
N SER A 19 -7.13 5.57 9.83
CA SER A 19 -6.35 4.38 10.21
C SER A 19 -7.25 3.14 10.35
N ILE A 20 -8.39 3.26 11.02
CA ILE A 20 -9.36 2.16 11.16
C ILE A 20 -9.96 1.78 9.80
N LEU A 21 -10.33 2.76 8.98
CA LEU A 21 -10.84 2.51 7.63
C LEU A 21 -9.79 1.84 6.73
N ALA A 22 -8.53 2.25 6.83
CA ALA A 22 -7.42 1.60 6.14
C ALA A 22 -7.28 0.14 6.58
N ALA A 23 -7.39 -0.16 7.88
CA ALA A 23 -7.33 -1.53 8.39
C ALA A 23 -8.42 -2.42 7.78
N ILE A 24 -9.67 -1.91 7.72
CA ILE A 24 -10.80 -2.61 7.08
C ILE A 24 -10.53 -2.82 5.59
N ALA A 25 -10.00 -1.81 4.90
CA ALA A 25 -9.70 -1.89 3.47
C ALA A 25 -8.59 -2.92 3.16
N PHE A 26 -7.53 -2.99 3.98
CA PHE A 26 -6.49 -4.02 3.86
C PHE A 26 -7.04 -5.42 4.09
N PHE A 27 -7.87 -5.59 5.13
CA PHE A 27 -8.53 -6.86 5.41
C PHE A 27 -9.44 -7.30 4.25
N LEU A 28 -10.25 -6.38 3.72
CA LEU A 28 -11.13 -6.63 2.59
C LEU A 28 -10.34 -6.95 1.31
N SER A 29 -9.27 -6.21 1.01
CA SER A 29 -8.37 -6.51 -0.11
C SER A 29 -7.79 -7.92 0.00
N CYS A 30 -7.34 -8.32 1.20
CA CYS A 30 -6.82 -9.66 1.40
C CYS A 30 -7.90 -10.73 1.23
N LEU A 31 -9.12 -10.52 1.72
CA LEU A 31 -10.23 -11.44 1.50
C LEU A 31 -10.59 -11.57 0.01
N LEU A 32 -10.59 -10.46 -0.73
CA LEU A 32 -10.82 -10.47 -2.18
C LEU A 32 -9.70 -11.19 -2.93
N ASN A 33 -8.44 -11.01 -2.53
CA ASN A 33 -7.30 -11.76 -3.06
C ASN A 33 -7.45 -13.27 -2.77
N LEU A 34 -7.82 -13.63 -1.54
CA LEU A 34 -8.08 -15.03 -1.18
C LEU A 34 -9.30 -15.60 -1.92
N ALA A 35 -10.34 -14.81 -2.13
CA ALA A 35 -11.51 -15.20 -2.93
C ALA A 35 -11.15 -15.35 -4.41
N PHE A 36 -10.25 -14.52 -4.93
CA PHE A 36 -9.68 -14.66 -6.26
C PHE A 36 -8.88 -15.95 -6.34
N LEU A 37 -7.88 -16.15 -5.48
CA LEU A 37 -7.02 -17.34 -5.43
C LEU A 37 -7.80 -18.65 -5.13
N SER A 38 -8.87 -18.59 -4.34
CA SER A 38 -9.71 -19.76 -4.08
C SER A 38 -10.74 -19.96 -5.19
N GLY A 39 -11.29 -18.90 -5.77
CA GLY A 39 -12.20 -18.96 -6.93
C GLY A 39 -11.50 -19.50 -8.17
N THR A 40 -10.23 -19.15 -8.38
CA THR A 40 -9.35 -19.77 -9.40
C THR A 40 -9.25 -21.28 -9.17
N ALA A 41 -9.20 -21.73 -7.91
CA ALA A 41 -9.09 -23.13 -7.52
C ALA A 41 -10.44 -23.87 -7.48
N PHE A 42 -11.55 -23.19 -7.19
CA PHE A 42 -12.84 -23.82 -6.90
C PHE A 42 -13.77 -23.93 -8.12
N LYS A 43 -13.78 -22.96 -9.04
CA LYS A 43 -14.76 -22.91 -10.14
C LYS A 43 -14.24 -23.25 -11.54
N THR A 44 -12.94 -23.16 -11.82
CA THR A 44 -12.48 -23.17 -13.23
C THR A 44 -11.46 -24.26 -13.54
N LYS A 45 -11.70 -24.88 -14.70
CA LYS A 45 -10.76 -25.55 -15.60
C LYS A 45 -9.62 -24.59 -16.02
N ASN A 46 -8.94 -23.91 -15.10
CA ASN A 46 -7.73 -23.17 -15.43
C ASN A 46 -6.67 -24.24 -15.67
N PRO A 47 -6.27 -24.60 -16.89
CA PRO A 47 -5.44 -25.78 -17.15
C PRO A 47 -4.15 -25.80 -16.30
N LEU A 48 -3.56 -24.64 -15.97
CA LEU A 48 -2.37 -24.57 -15.10
C LEU A 48 -2.65 -24.99 -13.64
N ILE A 49 -3.89 -24.86 -13.15
CA ILE A 49 -4.33 -25.17 -11.77
C ILE A 49 -5.29 -26.39 -11.73
N ALA A 50 -6.05 -26.67 -12.78
CA ALA A 50 -6.94 -27.82 -12.91
C ALA A 50 -6.15 -29.13 -13.10
N PHE A 51 -4.89 -29.07 -13.56
CA PHE A 51 -3.94 -30.18 -13.46
C PHE A 51 -3.57 -30.53 -12.01
N GLU A 52 -3.84 -29.66 -11.04
CA GLU A 52 -3.57 -29.84 -9.61
C GLU A 52 -4.67 -30.64 -8.89
N ARG A 53 -5.86 -30.80 -9.51
CA ARG A 53 -7.06 -31.33 -8.84
C ARG A 53 -7.39 -32.80 -9.16
N ASN A 54 -6.73 -33.44 -10.12
CA ASN A 54 -6.86 -34.90 -10.35
C ASN A 54 -5.93 -35.64 -9.38
N GLY A 55 -6.40 -35.73 -8.14
CA GLY A 55 -5.69 -36.17 -6.94
C GLY A 55 -4.86 -37.44 -7.09
N THR A 56 -3.55 -37.25 -7.12
CA THR A 56 -2.47 -38.08 -6.56
C THR A 56 -1.25 -37.21 -6.69
N THR A 57 -0.60 -36.83 -5.57
CA THR A 57 0.70 -36.12 -5.50
C THR A 57 1.00 -35.23 -6.69
N ILE A 58 0.83 -33.89 -6.56
CA ILE A 58 1.18 -32.89 -7.59
C ILE A 58 2.56 -33.26 -8.13
N ASP A 59 2.56 -33.95 -9.26
CA ASP A 59 3.79 -34.42 -9.85
C ASP A 59 4.40 -33.17 -10.44
N ALA A 60 5.56 -32.75 -9.93
CA ALA A 60 6.28 -31.60 -10.45
C ALA A 60 6.43 -31.69 -11.98
N THR A 61 6.38 -32.91 -12.53
CA THR A 61 6.34 -33.18 -13.97
C THR A 61 5.09 -32.62 -14.67
N MET A 62 3.90 -32.64 -14.06
CA MET A 62 2.66 -32.11 -14.67
C MET A 62 2.69 -30.58 -14.74
N GLN A 63 3.11 -29.91 -13.66
CA GLN A 63 3.31 -28.45 -13.68
C GLN A 63 4.38 -28.07 -14.71
N ALA A 64 5.49 -28.82 -14.78
CA ALA A 64 6.51 -28.62 -15.80
C ALA A 64 5.97 -28.83 -17.22
N LYS A 65 5.05 -29.77 -17.44
CA LYS A 65 4.44 -30.02 -18.75
C LYS A 65 3.49 -28.89 -19.17
N ALA A 66 2.66 -28.40 -18.26
CA ALA A 66 1.77 -27.26 -18.54
C ALA A 66 2.57 -25.97 -18.79
N PHE A 67 3.64 -25.75 -18.01
CA PHE A 67 4.56 -24.64 -18.23
C PHE A 67 5.30 -24.75 -19.57
N ARG A 68 5.74 -25.95 -19.97
CA ARG A 68 6.31 -26.18 -21.30
C ARG A 68 5.31 -25.85 -22.41
N LYS A 69 4.07 -26.32 -22.31
CA LYS A 69 3.01 -25.96 -23.28
C LYS A 69 2.79 -24.45 -23.37
N TYR A 70 2.87 -23.75 -22.24
CA TYR A 70 2.79 -22.29 -22.21
C TYR A 70 3.99 -21.64 -22.93
N LEU A 71 5.21 -22.12 -22.68
CA LEU A 71 6.42 -21.68 -23.39
C LEU A 71 6.39 -21.97 -24.89
N ASP A 72 5.80 -23.10 -25.29
CA ASP A 72 5.59 -23.50 -26.68
C ASP A 72 4.42 -22.75 -27.34
N LEU A 73 3.74 -21.87 -26.59
CA LEU A 73 2.58 -21.09 -27.02
C LEU A 73 1.48 -21.97 -27.63
N ASP A 74 1.16 -23.10 -26.96
CA ASP A 74 0.09 -24.02 -27.32
C ASP A 74 -1.26 -23.28 -27.38
N VAL A 75 -1.89 -23.26 -28.55
CA VAL A 75 -3.04 -22.40 -28.85
C VAL A 75 -4.26 -22.76 -27.99
N ASP A 76 -4.49 -24.04 -27.74
CA ASP A 76 -5.65 -24.50 -26.96
C ASP A 76 -5.50 -24.08 -25.49
N LEU A 77 -4.28 -24.18 -24.95
CA LEU A 77 -3.94 -23.65 -23.65
C LEU A 77 -4.14 -22.13 -23.59
N LEU A 78 -3.66 -21.38 -24.58
CA LEU A 78 -3.82 -19.92 -24.62
C LEU A 78 -5.30 -19.52 -24.68
N LYS A 79 -6.13 -20.20 -25.49
CA LYS A 79 -7.59 -19.94 -25.56
C LYS A 79 -8.25 -20.10 -24.19
N GLN A 80 -7.89 -21.14 -23.45
CA GLN A 80 -8.39 -21.38 -22.09
C GLN A 80 -7.93 -20.30 -21.10
N LEU A 81 -6.65 -19.91 -21.15
CA LEU A 81 -6.10 -18.86 -20.29
C LEU A 81 -6.76 -17.50 -20.55
N TRP A 82 -6.97 -17.15 -21.82
CA TRP A 82 -7.62 -15.90 -22.19
C TRP A 82 -9.10 -15.85 -21.79
N ALA A 83 -9.86 -16.93 -22.01
CA ALA A 83 -11.23 -17.03 -21.52
C ALA A 83 -11.30 -16.85 -20.00
N TYR A 84 -10.37 -17.48 -19.29
CA TYR A 84 -10.26 -17.37 -17.83
C TYR A 84 -9.92 -15.94 -17.36
N ARG A 85 -8.98 -15.26 -18.03
CA ARG A 85 -8.64 -13.86 -17.72
C ARG A 85 -9.83 -12.93 -17.91
N VAL A 86 -10.61 -13.11 -18.97
CA VAL A 86 -11.81 -12.31 -19.23
C VAL A 86 -12.87 -12.55 -18.15
N GLU A 87 -13.08 -13.80 -17.72
CA GLU A 87 -14.03 -14.12 -16.65
C GLU A 87 -13.61 -13.53 -15.30
N SER A 88 -12.31 -13.54 -15.01
CA SER A 88 -11.75 -13.11 -13.71
C SER A 88 -11.36 -11.63 -13.64
N ALA A 89 -11.37 -10.93 -14.79
CA ALA A 89 -10.99 -9.52 -14.95
C ALA A 89 -11.66 -8.58 -13.95
N ASN A 90 -12.98 -8.69 -13.79
CA ASN A 90 -13.74 -7.81 -12.90
C ASN A 90 -13.33 -7.99 -11.43
N LEU A 91 -13.15 -9.23 -10.99
CA LEU A 91 -12.76 -9.51 -9.62
C LEU A 91 -11.35 -8.99 -9.34
N ALA A 92 -10.41 -9.21 -10.26
CA ALA A 92 -9.05 -8.69 -10.12
C ALA A 92 -9.00 -7.16 -10.14
N ALA A 93 -9.79 -6.50 -11.01
CA ALA A 93 -9.88 -5.04 -11.04
C ALA A 93 -10.45 -4.46 -9.73
N VAL A 94 -11.48 -5.09 -9.18
CA VAL A 94 -12.05 -4.70 -7.87
C VAL A 94 -11.00 -4.89 -6.77
N THR A 95 -10.27 -6.02 -6.76
CA THR A 95 -9.20 -6.26 -5.81
C THR A 95 -8.11 -5.19 -5.89
N ALA A 96 -7.64 -4.85 -7.09
CA ALA A 96 -6.65 -3.79 -7.30
C ALA A 96 -7.16 -2.43 -6.82
N ALA A 97 -8.43 -2.10 -7.07
CA ALA A 97 -9.05 -0.86 -6.62
C ALA A 97 -9.14 -0.77 -5.08
N VAL A 98 -9.55 -1.85 -4.41
CA VAL A 98 -9.63 -1.89 -2.94
C VAL A 98 -8.24 -1.80 -2.32
N THR A 99 -7.22 -2.47 -2.89
CA THR A 99 -5.82 -2.34 -2.44
C THR A 99 -5.33 -0.90 -2.57
N THR A 100 -5.58 -0.26 -3.72
CA THR A 100 -5.20 1.14 -3.96
C THR A 100 -5.88 2.08 -2.95
N LEU A 101 -7.17 1.86 -2.67
CA LEU A 101 -7.91 2.60 -1.66
C LEU A 101 -7.31 2.41 -0.26
N ALA A 102 -6.89 1.20 0.10
CA ALA A 102 -6.25 0.92 1.38
C ALA A 102 -4.96 1.72 1.57
N PHE A 103 -4.10 1.77 0.55
CA PHE A 103 -2.88 2.61 0.56
C PHE A 103 -3.21 4.11 0.61
N PHE A 104 -4.25 4.55 -0.10
CA PHE A 104 -4.67 5.94 -0.05
C PHE A 104 -5.16 6.36 1.35
N LEU A 105 -5.96 5.52 2.01
CA LEU A 105 -6.44 5.75 3.39
C LEU A 105 -5.29 5.70 4.40
N LEU A 106 -4.30 4.84 4.18
CA LEU A 106 -3.09 4.75 5.00
C LEU A 106 -2.34 6.08 5.06
N LEU A 107 -2.29 6.86 3.98
CA LEU A 107 -1.60 8.16 3.97
C LEU A 107 -2.08 9.11 5.07
N ALA A 108 -3.40 9.19 5.31
CA ALA A 108 -3.93 10.08 6.35
C ALA A 108 -3.47 9.67 7.76
N ALA A 109 -3.37 8.36 8.03
CA ALA A 109 -2.80 7.84 9.27
C ALA A 109 -1.31 8.17 9.37
N ILE A 110 -0.55 8.01 8.28
CA ILE A 110 0.89 8.32 8.22
C ILE A 110 1.17 9.80 8.44
N PHE A 111 0.41 10.71 7.81
CA PHE A 111 0.55 12.16 8.03
C PHE A 111 0.33 12.53 9.50
N SER A 112 -0.76 12.02 10.09
CA SER A 112 -1.10 12.29 11.49
C SER A 112 -0.06 11.73 12.46
N LEU A 113 0.48 10.54 12.16
CA LEU A 113 1.55 9.92 12.93
C LEU A 113 2.87 10.70 12.80
N ALA A 114 3.20 11.19 11.61
CA ALA A 114 4.40 11.99 11.36
C ALA A 114 4.33 13.33 12.12
N ASP A 115 3.19 14.00 12.12
CA ASP A 115 2.95 15.21 12.90
C ASP A 115 3.08 14.92 14.41
N ALA A 116 2.54 13.80 14.87
CA ALA A 116 2.64 13.38 16.26
C ALA A 116 4.11 13.19 16.69
N PHE A 117 4.92 12.55 15.85
CA PHE A 117 6.36 12.37 16.10
C PHE A 117 7.13 13.69 16.09
N GLU A 118 6.85 14.60 15.16
CA GLU A 118 7.52 15.90 15.07
C GLU A 118 7.30 16.74 16.33
N GLN A 119 6.07 16.77 16.84
CA GLN A 119 5.73 17.51 18.06
C GLN A 119 6.54 17.05 19.28
N HIS A 120 6.91 15.76 19.36
CA HIS A 120 7.68 15.21 20.48
C HIS A 120 9.18 15.23 20.26
N SER A 121 9.66 15.01 19.04
CA SER A 121 11.08 14.95 18.75
C SER A 121 11.70 16.34 18.58
N GLY A 122 10.90 17.36 18.22
CA GLY A 122 11.39 18.68 17.82
C GLY A 122 12.18 18.68 16.51
N HIS A 123 12.29 17.54 15.81
CA HIS A 123 13.11 17.37 14.62
C HIS A 123 12.24 17.27 13.35
N ARG A 124 12.33 18.29 12.49
CA ARG A 124 11.66 18.31 11.16
C ARG A 124 12.11 17.18 10.23
N ALA A 125 13.32 16.64 10.43
CA ALA A 125 13.88 15.54 9.64
C ALA A 125 13.04 14.25 9.70
N THR A 126 12.14 14.13 10.68
CA THR A 126 11.19 13.02 10.80
C THR A 126 10.22 12.93 9.61
N LYS A 127 9.81 14.07 9.04
CA LYS A 127 8.86 14.12 7.90
C LYS A 127 9.49 13.80 6.56
N THR A 128 10.82 13.92 6.44
CA THR A 128 11.50 13.90 5.13
C THR A 128 11.62 12.51 4.53
N LEU A 129 11.51 11.44 5.33
CA LEU A 129 11.62 10.06 4.83
C LEU A 129 10.32 9.26 4.98
N LEU A 130 9.64 9.35 6.13
CA LEU A 130 8.42 8.58 6.41
C LEU A 130 7.30 8.88 5.41
N ILE A 131 6.99 10.18 5.21
CA ILE A 131 5.89 10.60 4.34
C ILE A 131 6.19 10.28 2.87
N PRO A 132 7.36 10.66 2.30
CA PRO A 132 7.63 10.37 0.89
C PRO A 132 7.62 8.88 0.58
N ALA A 133 8.12 8.02 1.48
CA ALA A 133 8.10 6.58 1.27
C ALA A 133 6.67 6.05 1.05
N PHE A 134 5.74 6.34 1.96
CA PHE A 134 4.34 5.90 1.80
C PHE A 134 3.62 6.61 0.64
N LEU A 135 3.97 7.86 0.34
CA LEU A 135 3.43 8.58 -0.81
C LEU A 135 3.84 7.92 -2.12
N PHE A 136 5.12 7.56 -2.28
CA PHE A 136 5.62 6.86 -3.47
C PHE A 136 4.99 5.47 -3.60
N ALA A 137 4.88 4.71 -2.50
CA ALA A 137 4.16 3.43 -2.50
C ALA A 137 2.72 3.60 -2.99
N THR A 138 2.01 4.63 -2.51
CA THR A 138 0.62 4.90 -2.93
C THR A 138 0.53 5.31 -4.40
N VAL A 139 1.44 6.17 -4.88
CA VAL A 139 1.48 6.57 -6.30
C VAL A 139 1.72 5.36 -7.20
N LEU A 140 2.63 4.46 -6.81
CA LEU A 140 2.88 3.23 -7.54
C LEU A 140 1.64 2.33 -7.59
N GLN A 141 0.88 2.22 -6.50
CA GLN A 141 -0.38 1.46 -6.50
C GLN A 141 -1.44 2.07 -7.42
N VAL A 142 -1.57 3.40 -7.46
CA VAL A 142 -2.48 4.09 -8.39
C VAL A 142 -2.05 3.85 -9.85
N LEU A 143 -0.75 3.91 -10.13
CA LEU A 143 -0.21 3.61 -11.46
C LEU A 143 -0.46 2.16 -11.85
N ASP A 144 -0.25 1.22 -10.94
CA ASP A 144 -0.52 -0.20 -11.14
C ASP A 144 -1.98 -0.44 -11.49
N LEU A 145 -2.92 0.07 -10.68
CA LEU A 145 -4.36 0.00 -10.98
C LEU A 145 -4.70 0.59 -12.35
N THR A 146 -4.13 1.75 -12.68
CA THR A 146 -4.42 2.45 -13.94
C THR A 146 -3.94 1.62 -15.14
N PHE A 147 -2.73 1.09 -15.05
CA PHE A 147 -2.17 0.25 -16.10
C PHE A 147 -2.91 -1.08 -16.22
N TYR A 148 -3.23 -1.71 -15.09
CA TYR A 148 -3.99 -2.95 -15.03
C TYR A 148 -5.37 -2.77 -15.66
N ALA A 149 -6.10 -1.72 -15.29
CA ALA A 149 -7.41 -1.40 -15.86
C ALA A 149 -7.34 -1.17 -17.38
N GLY A 150 -6.33 -0.44 -17.84
CA GLY A 150 -6.07 -0.23 -19.27
C GLY A 150 -5.79 -1.53 -20.01
N GLN A 151 -4.95 -2.41 -19.43
CA GLN A 151 -4.59 -3.70 -20.01
C GLN A 151 -5.77 -4.65 -20.06
N VAL A 152 -6.53 -4.78 -18.97
CA VAL A 152 -7.74 -5.62 -18.90
C VAL A 152 -8.79 -5.15 -19.91
N THR A 153 -9.06 -3.85 -19.97
CA THR A 153 -10.04 -3.28 -20.90
C THR A 153 -9.62 -3.52 -22.35
N THR A 154 -8.37 -3.20 -22.69
CA THR A 154 -7.85 -3.34 -24.06
C THR A 154 -7.82 -4.80 -24.49
N SER A 155 -7.32 -5.68 -23.62
CA SER A 155 -7.19 -7.10 -23.96
C SER A 155 -8.54 -7.82 -24.04
N SER A 156 -9.51 -7.46 -23.19
CA SER A 156 -10.88 -7.96 -23.29
C SER A 156 -11.58 -7.44 -24.55
N PHE A 157 -11.36 -6.17 -24.92
CA PHE A 157 -11.89 -5.59 -26.15
C PHE A 157 -11.34 -6.30 -27.39
N ILE A 158 -10.02 -6.49 -27.47
CA ILE A 158 -9.37 -7.20 -28.57
C ILE A 158 -9.88 -8.65 -28.65
N TYR A 159 -9.94 -9.35 -27.50
CA TYR A 159 -10.39 -10.75 -27.46
C TYR A 159 -11.87 -10.94 -27.84
N SER A 160 -12.75 -10.02 -27.45
CA SER A 160 -14.19 -10.15 -27.69
C SER A 160 -14.63 -9.74 -29.09
N ILE A 161 -14.02 -8.71 -29.68
CA ILE A 161 -14.48 -8.13 -30.96
C ILE A 161 -13.71 -8.70 -32.13
N TRP A 162 -12.42 -8.97 -31.97
CA TRP A 162 -11.59 -9.41 -33.08
C TRP A 162 -11.69 -10.93 -33.18
N LYS A 163 -11.93 -11.44 -34.38
CA LYS A 163 -11.77 -12.88 -34.64
C LYS A 163 -10.28 -13.18 -34.62
N ILE A 164 -9.75 -13.43 -33.43
CA ILE A 164 -8.32 -13.68 -33.21
C ILE A 164 -7.97 -15.04 -33.83
N ASP A 165 -7.13 -15.01 -34.87
CA ASP A 165 -6.49 -16.20 -35.39
C ASP A 165 -5.37 -16.66 -34.45
N ASP A 166 -4.91 -17.90 -34.64
CA ASP A 166 -3.94 -18.52 -33.75
C ASP A 166 -2.60 -17.75 -33.69
N SER A 167 -2.19 -17.07 -34.77
CA SER A 167 -0.95 -16.28 -34.76
C SER A 167 -1.10 -14.98 -33.96
N THR A 168 -2.23 -14.29 -34.09
CA THR A 168 -2.54 -13.09 -33.31
C THR A 168 -2.68 -13.42 -31.83
N LEU A 169 -3.24 -14.57 -31.46
CA LEU A 169 -3.36 -14.99 -30.06
C LEU A 169 -1.99 -15.15 -29.40
N LYS A 170 -1.02 -15.76 -30.11
CA LYS A 170 0.35 -15.91 -29.63
C LYS A 170 1.04 -14.56 -29.44
N ASN A 171 0.90 -13.66 -30.41
CA ASN A 171 1.46 -12.31 -30.32
C ASN A 171 0.83 -11.49 -29.18
N LEU A 172 -0.47 -11.66 -28.96
CA LEU A 172 -1.18 -11.05 -27.84
C LEU A 172 -0.66 -11.59 -26.50
N GLU A 173 -0.40 -12.89 -26.39
CA GLU A 173 0.19 -13.48 -25.18
C GLU A 173 1.59 -12.95 -24.89
N ILE A 174 2.46 -12.87 -25.90
CA ILE A 174 3.81 -12.32 -25.75
C ILE A 174 3.74 -10.87 -25.28
N SER A 175 2.87 -10.07 -25.89
CA SER A 175 2.65 -8.66 -25.51
C SER A 175 2.11 -8.53 -24.09
N HIS A 176 1.19 -9.41 -23.70
CA HIS A 176 0.64 -9.48 -22.34
C HIS A 176 1.74 -9.83 -21.32
N ALA A 177 2.56 -10.85 -21.60
CA ALA A 177 3.66 -11.26 -20.73
C ALA A 177 4.72 -10.17 -20.57
N LEU A 178 5.07 -9.46 -21.66
CA LEU A 178 5.98 -8.31 -21.61
C LEU A 178 5.40 -7.17 -20.76
N THR A 179 4.10 -6.90 -20.88
CA THR A 179 3.44 -5.85 -20.10
C THR A 179 3.38 -6.20 -18.61
N ASN A 180 3.09 -7.46 -18.27
CA ASN A 180 3.07 -7.93 -16.87
C ASN A 180 4.46 -7.88 -16.23
N SER A 181 5.55 -7.94 -17.00
CA SER A 181 6.89 -7.85 -16.43
C SER A 181 7.15 -6.53 -15.67
N ARG A 182 6.44 -5.46 -16.05
CA ARG A 182 6.47 -4.17 -15.35
C ARG A 182 5.85 -4.28 -13.95
N GLU A 183 4.79 -5.09 -13.79
CA GLU A 183 4.07 -5.23 -12.52
C GLU A 183 5.01 -5.74 -11.42
N PHE A 184 5.91 -6.69 -11.72
CA PHE A 184 6.89 -7.20 -10.75
C PHE A 184 7.78 -6.09 -10.18
N TRP A 185 8.24 -5.17 -11.03
CA TRP A 185 9.06 -4.05 -10.58
C TRP A 185 8.24 -3.03 -9.78
N MET A 186 7.02 -2.72 -10.21
CA MET A 186 6.16 -1.77 -9.49
C MET A 186 5.78 -2.32 -8.11
N LEU A 187 5.35 -3.58 -8.02
CA LEU A 187 5.03 -4.26 -6.76
C LEU A 187 6.25 -4.38 -5.85
N GLY A 188 7.40 -4.77 -6.40
CA GLY A 188 8.66 -4.76 -5.67
C GLY A 188 8.98 -3.39 -5.08
N MET A 189 8.81 -2.31 -5.85
CA MET A 189 9.05 -0.96 -5.35
C MET A 189 8.05 -0.53 -4.28
N VAL A 190 6.78 -0.95 -4.34
CA VAL A 190 5.80 -0.74 -3.26
C VAL A 190 6.29 -1.39 -1.96
N TRP A 191 6.77 -2.64 -2.02
CA TRP A 191 7.35 -3.33 -0.88
C TRP A 191 8.59 -2.61 -0.32
N TRP A 192 9.48 -2.17 -1.20
CA TRP A 192 10.68 -1.43 -0.83
C TRP A 192 10.37 -0.13 -0.09
N PHE A 193 9.45 0.68 -0.63
CA PHE A 193 9.04 1.93 0.01
C PHE A 193 8.26 1.68 1.31
N THR A 194 7.45 0.64 1.38
CA THR A 194 6.77 0.23 2.63
C THR A 194 7.79 -0.14 3.70
N MET A 195 8.85 -0.88 3.34
CA MET A 195 9.95 -1.20 4.25
C MET A 195 10.63 0.06 4.79
N ILE A 196 11.00 1.00 3.91
CA ILE A 196 11.64 2.26 4.31
C ILE A 196 10.73 3.05 5.25
N GLY A 197 9.45 3.18 4.91
CA GLY A 197 8.45 3.87 5.73
C GLY A 197 8.30 3.25 7.11
N MET A 198 8.15 1.92 7.18
CA MET A 198 7.99 1.20 8.45
C MET A 198 9.28 1.23 9.29
N ALA A 199 10.45 1.03 8.69
CA ALA A 199 11.73 1.13 9.39
C ALA A 199 11.93 2.53 9.99
N THR A 200 11.55 3.57 9.23
CA THR A 200 11.59 4.97 9.70
C THR A 200 10.62 5.17 10.87
N ALA A 201 9.38 4.68 10.76
CA ALA A 201 8.39 4.77 11.85
C ALA A 201 8.87 4.08 13.14
N ALA A 202 9.49 2.90 13.01
CA ALA A 202 10.08 2.18 14.14
C ALA A 202 11.24 2.95 14.79
N TYR A 203 12.15 3.48 13.97
CA TYR A 203 13.27 4.29 14.44
C TYR A 203 12.79 5.51 15.23
N LEU A 204 11.80 6.23 14.67
CA LEU A 204 11.21 7.41 15.29
C LEU A 204 10.56 7.09 16.62
N ASN A 205 9.74 6.02 16.68
CA ASN A 205 9.15 5.62 17.95
C ASN A 205 10.18 5.15 18.98
N GLY A 206 11.27 4.51 18.55
CA GLY A 206 12.37 4.15 19.45
C GLY A 206 13.05 5.38 20.07
N ARG A 207 13.10 6.50 19.35
CA ARG A 207 13.68 7.77 19.82
C ARG A 207 12.71 8.55 20.71
N THR A 208 11.44 8.68 20.30
CA THR A 208 10.45 9.50 21.02
C THR A 208 9.77 8.74 22.16
N LYS A 209 9.75 7.40 22.10
CA LYS A 209 9.06 6.50 23.04
C LYS A 209 7.57 6.85 23.22
N MET A 210 6.93 7.37 22.17
CA MET A 210 5.53 7.81 22.20
C MET A 210 4.53 6.65 22.28
N LEU A 211 4.83 5.56 21.59
CA LEU A 211 4.02 4.36 21.52
C LEU A 211 4.72 3.21 22.26
N TYR A 212 3.94 2.19 22.62
CA TYR A 212 4.43 1.00 23.32
C TYR A 212 5.54 0.27 22.55
N SER A 213 6.43 -0.42 23.29
CA SER A 213 7.52 -1.21 22.70
C SER A 213 7.03 -2.32 21.75
N SER A 214 5.87 -2.91 22.06
CA SER A 214 5.21 -3.91 21.20
C SER A 214 4.82 -3.35 19.83
N TRP A 215 4.41 -2.08 19.76
CA TRP A 215 4.12 -1.40 18.49
C TRP A 215 5.40 -1.24 17.66
N THR A 216 6.51 -0.85 18.28
CA THR A 216 7.82 -0.76 17.59
C THR A 216 8.23 -2.12 17.04
N PHE A 217 8.14 -3.17 17.86
CA PHE A 217 8.48 -4.53 17.45
C PHE A 217 7.64 -4.98 16.24
N LEU A 218 6.33 -4.79 16.30
CA LEU A 218 5.43 -5.08 15.17
C LEU A 218 5.82 -4.30 13.91
N THR A 219 6.17 -3.02 14.06
CA THR A 219 6.61 -2.17 12.94
C THR A 219 7.89 -2.69 12.30
N VAL A 220 8.86 -3.15 13.09
CA VAL A 220 10.10 -3.78 12.60
C VAL A 220 9.79 -5.09 11.88
N VAL A 221 8.90 -5.92 12.42
CA VAL A 221 8.47 -7.17 11.75
C VAL A 221 7.86 -6.88 10.39
N ILE A 222 6.97 -5.89 10.28
CA ILE A 222 6.38 -5.49 8.99
C ILE A 222 7.46 -4.97 8.03
N ALA A 223 8.42 -4.17 8.50
CA ALA A 223 9.51 -3.68 7.67
C ALA A 223 10.38 -4.83 7.12
N LEU A 224 10.71 -5.82 7.95
CA LEU A 224 11.46 -7.00 7.54
C LEU A 224 10.69 -7.85 6.53
N LEU A 225 9.40 -8.09 6.78
CA LEU A 225 8.55 -8.84 5.84
C LEU A 225 8.41 -8.10 4.51
N ALA A 226 8.28 -6.78 4.52
CA ALA A 226 8.27 -5.97 3.30
C ALA A 226 9.61 -6.05 2.55
N PHE A 227 10.75 -6.10 3.25
CA PHE A 227 12.04 -6.36 2.60
C PHE A 227 12.09 -7.74 1.94
N ILE A 228 11.62 -8.78 2.63
CA ILE A 228 11.58 -10.14 2.07
C ILE A 228 10.60 -10.19 0.87
N GLY A 229 9.46 -9.49 0.94
CA GLY A 229 8.51 -9.35 -0.17
C GLY A 229 9.15 -8.69 -1.40
N PHE A 230 9.93 -7.62 -1.20
CA PHE A 230 10.73 -7.03 -2.27
C PHE A 230 11.72 -8.02 -2.89
N LEU A 231 12.46 -8.78 -2.06
CA LEU A 231 13.39 -9.80 -2.56
C LEU A 231 12.66 -10.94 -3.29
N ALA A 232 11.47 -11.32 -2.83
CA ALA A 232 10.64 -12.30 -3.49
C ALA A 232 10.23 -11.80 -4.88
N GLU A 233 9.74 -10.57 -5.01
CA GLU A 233 9.39 -9.97 -6.30
C GLU A 233 10.58 -9.92 -7.28
N VAL A 234 11.76 -9.48 -6.83
CA VAL A 234 12.98 -9.52 -7.64
C VAL A 234 13.38 -10.97 -8.00
N GLY A 235 13.21 -11.90 -7.07
CA GLY A 235 13.50 -13.32 -7.22
C GLY A 235 12.61 -14.03 -8.24
N ARG A 236 11.44 -13.49 -8.60
CA ARG A 236 10.53 -14.08 -9.59
C ARG A 236 11.16 -14.24 -10.97
N LEU A 237 12.18 -13.44 -11.29
CA LEU A 237 12.94 -13.55 -12.53
C LEU A 237 13.67 -14.90 -12.68
N ARG A 238 14.04 -15.53 -11.56
CA ARG A 238 14.79 -16.80 -11.54
C ARG A 238 13.96 -17.96 -11.00
N TRP A 239 13.21 -17.75 -9.93
CA TRP A 239 12.49 -18.79 -9.21
C TRP A 239 10.99 -18.48 -9.12
N PHE A 240 10.35 -18.26 -10.27
CA PHE A 240 8.98 -17.74 -10.37
C PHE A 240 8.00 -18.39 -9.38
N MET A 241 7.92 -19.73 -9.33
CA MET A 241 6.96 -20.43 -8.47
C MET A 241 7.24 -20.25 -6.98
N ALA A 242 8.48 -20.48 -6.55
CA ALA A 242 8.86 -20.37 -5.13
C ALA A 242 8.77 -18.93 -4.64
N ALA A 243 9.22 -17.98 -5.47
CA ALA A 243 9.16 -16.56 -5.18
C ALA A 243 7.71 -16.04 -5.12
N ALA A 244 6.85 -16.45 -6.06
CA ALA A 244 5.44 -16.07 -6.04
C ALA A 244 4.70 -16.65 -4.82
N ALA A 245 4.97 -17.91 -4.47
CA ALA A 245 4.39 -18.51 -3.26
C ALA A 245 4.81 -17.78 -1.98
N LEU A 246 6.10 -17.40 -1.90
CA LEU A 246 6.63 -16.61 -0.79
C LEU A 246 6.01 -15.22 -0.72
N ASP A 247 5.89 -14.52 -1.86
CA ASP A 247 5.25 -13.20 -1.91
C ASP A 247 3.79 -13.27 -1.47
N ILE A 248 3.01 -14.25 -1.95
CA ILE A 248 1.61 -14.46 -1.51
C ILE A 248 1.54 -14.68 0.01
N ALA A 249 2.42 -15.52 0.56
CA ALA A 249 2.45 -15.78 2.00
C ALA A 249 2.75 -14.50 2.81
N ILE A 250 3.71 -13.69 2.35
CA ILE A 250 4.05 -12.41 2.96
C ILE A 250 2.89 -11.41 2.84
N ALA A 251 2.26 -11.32 1.67
CA ALA A 251 1.12 -10.46 1.43
C ALA A 251 -0.05 -10.79 2.38
N ILE A 252 -0.32 -12.08 2.63
CA ILE A 252 -1.31 -12.52 3.61
C ILE A 252 -0.90 -12.12 5.02
N LEU A 253 0.33 -12.43 5.44
CA LEU A 253 0.82 -12.10 6.79
C LEU A 253 0.74 -10.60 7.08
N VAL A 254 1.21 -9.78 6.14
CA VAL A 254 1.24 -8.33 6.28
C VAL A 254 -0.17 -7.74 6.16
N SER A 255 -0.92 -8.06 5.10
CA SER A 255 -2.20 -7.38 4.80
C SER A 255 -3.37 -7.87 5.65
N PHE A 256 -3.35 -9.12 6.10
CA PHE A 256 -4.45 -9.70 6.90
C PHE A 256 -4.22 -9.54 8.41
N PHE A 257 -2.99 -9.75 8.88
CA PHE A 257 -2.69 -9.77 10.30
C PHE A 257 -1.96 -8.50 10.75
N PHE A 258 -0.75 -8.27 10.26
CA PHE A 258 0.14 -7.28 10.89
C PHE A 258 -0.27 -5.83 10.62
N MET A 259 -0.58 -5.45 9.38
CA MET A 259 -0.99 -4.07 9.05
C MET A 259 -2.33 -3.69 9.68
N PRO A 260 -3.39 -4.51 9.64
CA PRO A 260 -4.64 -4.17 10.33
C PRO A 260 -4.46 -3.98 11.83
N ILE A 261 -3.72 -4.85 12.51
CA ILE A 261 -3.41 -4.71 13.95
C ILE A 261 -2.62 -3.42 14.20
N TRP A 262 -1.58 -3.17 13.40
CA TRP A 262 -0.75 -1.97 13.49
C TRP A 262 -1.59 -0.69 13.30
N LEU A 263 -2.50 -0.69 12.33
CA LEU A 263 -3.38 0.44 12.03
C LEU A 263 -4.43 0.69 13.12
N VAL A 264 -5.00 -0.36 13.69
CA VAL A 264 -5.93 -0.22 14.82
C VAL A 264 -5.22 0.37 16.03
N TRP A 265 -4.01 -0.10 16.36
CA TRP A 265 -3.21 0.48 17.45
C TRP A 265 -2.85 1.94 17.19
N THR A 266 -2.38 2.27 15.99
CA THR A 266 -2.08 3.65 15.58
C THR A 266 -3.33 4.53 15.67
N GLY A 267 -4.49 4.02 15.23
CA GLY A 267 -5.76 4.73 15.28
C GLY A 267 -6.23 5.01 16.71
N ILE A 268 -6.21 4.01 17.59
CA ILE A 268 -6.57 4.16 19.00
C ILE A 268 -5.66 5.19 19.69
N TYR A 269 -4.36 5.14 19.43
CA TYR A 269 -3.41 6.11 19.98
C TYR A 269 -3.74 7.55 19.54
N LEU A 270 -3.92 7.78 18.23
CA LEU A 270 -4.24 9.11 17.68
C LEU A 270 -5.56 9.66 18.23
N LEU A 271 -6.58 8.81 18.40
CA LEU A 271 -7.86 9.21 19.00
C LEU A 271 -7.72 9.53 20.49
N SER A 272 -6.96 8.74 21.23
CA SER A 272 -6.77 8.91 22.68
C SER A 272 -5.98 10.18 23.01
N ARG A 273 -5.04 10.57 22.15
CA ARG A 273 -4.26 11.80 22.34
C ARG A 273 -5.13 13.06 22.25
N ARG A 274 -6.06 13.09 21.31
CA ARG A 274 -7.01 14.20 21.18
C ARG A 274 -7.88 14.40 22.41
N ALA A 275 -8.30 13.31 23.07
CA ALA A 275 -9.12 13.43 24.27
C ALA A 275 -8.38 14.26 25.35
N LYS A 276 -7.07 14.02 25.50
CA LYS A 276 -6.23 14.78 26.44
C LYS A 276 -6.05 16.24 26.04
N ASP A 277 -5.86 16.52 24.75
CA ASP A 277 -5.71 17.90 24.26
C ASP A 277 -6.97 18.76 24.53
N PHE A 278 -8.16 18.15 24.63
CA PHE A 278 -9.39 18.87 25.01
C PHE A 278 -9.53 19.09 26.51
N ASP A 279 -9.09 18.13 27.32
CA ASP A 279 -9.14 18.24 28.78
C ASP A 279 -8.12 19.26 29.31
N GLU A 280 -7.03 19.49 28.57
CA GLU A 280 -5.98 20.45 28.91
C GLU A 280 -6.26 21.87 28.43
N VAL A 281 -7.36 22.17 27.72
CA VAL A 281 -7.77 23.56 27.49
C VAL A 281 -8.23 24.09 28.84
N PRO A 282 -7.43 24.95 29.53
CA PRO A 282 -7.89 25.49 30.80
C PRO A 282 -9.16 26.26 30.47
N VAL A 283 -10.27 25.84 31.07
CA VAL A 283 -11.48 26.66 31.11
C VAL A 283 -10.99 27.95 31.74
N SER A 284 -10.80 28.99 30.93
CA SER A 284 -10.44 30.34 31.38
C SER A 284 -11.68 30.94 32.04
N GLY A 285 -12.25 30.23 33.00
CA GLY A 285 -13.21 30.69 33.97
C GLY A 285 -12.45 31.30 35.12
N ASN A 286 -11.76 32.41 34.86
CA ASN A 286 -11.74 33.51 35.81
C ASN A 286 -11.44 34.83 35.09
N ASP A 287 -12.34 35.20 34.18
CA ASP A 287 -12.67 36.59 33.94
C ASP A 287 -13.34 37.17 35.21
N ASN A 288 -12.56 37.35 36.27
CA ASN A 288 -12.81 38.46 37.17
C ASN A 288 -12.43 39.71 36.37
N GLY A 289 -13.45 40.31 35.75
CA GLY A 289 -13.40 41.45 34.85
C GLY A 289 -12.47 42.59 35.28
N ALA A 290 -11.19 42.44 35.00
CA ALA A 290 -10.29 43.57 34.81
C ALA A 290 -10.21 43.81 33.30
N PRO A 291 -10.70 44.95 32.78
CA PRO A 291 -10.45 45.30 31.38
C PRO A 291 -8.94 45.26 31.17
N ARG A 292 -8.47 44.31 30.36
CA ARG A 292 -7.09 44.33 29.86
C ARG A 292 -6.96 45.65 29.12
N ALA A 293 -6.24 46.58 29.73
CA ALA A 293 -5.79 47.80 29.09
C ALA A 293 -5.19 47.39 27.75
N VAL A 294 -5.81 47.87 26.67
CA VAL A 294 -5.23 47.83 25.33
C VAL A 294 -3.82 48.39 25.48
N PRO A 295 -2.74 47.66 25.15
CA PRO A 295 -1.43 48.25 25.11
C PRO A 295 -1.51 49.36 24.07
N SER A 296 -1.51 50.59 24.57
CA SER A 296 -1.39 51.81 23.80
C SER A 296 -0.23 51.62 22.83
N ALA A 297 -0.54 51.70 21.54
CA ALA A 297 0.42 51.78 20.45
C ALA A 297 1.17 53.12 20.52
N ALA A 298 1.98 53.29 21.56
CA ALA A 298 2.81 54.46 21.77
C ALA A 298 4.24 54.03 22.05
N ALA A 299 5.11 54.45 21.12
CA ALA A 299 6.55 54.63 21.27
C ALA A 299 7.40 53.39 21.56
N ASP A 300 8.08 52.89 20.53
CA ASP A 300 9.46 53.35 20.36
C ASP A 300 9.95 53.13 18.92
N HIS A 301 10.14 54.26 18.26
CA HIS A 301 11.12 54.43 17.20
C HIS A 301 12.51 54.28 17.83
N ASP A 302 13.29 53.30 17.42
CA ASP A 302 14.74 53.50 17.34
C ASP A 302 15.33 52.64 16.21
N GLU A 303 15.20 53.18 14.99
CA GLU A 303 15.99 52.73 13.84
C GLU A 303 17.44 53.16 14.07
N THR A 304 18.27 52.24 14.55
CA THR A 304 19.74 52.40 14.46
C THR A 304 20.23 51.78 13.15
N PRO A 305 20.71 52.57 12.17
CA PRO A 305 21.30 52.04 10.95
C PRO A 305 22.66 51.43 11.27
N ARG A 306 22.80 50.11 11.12
CA ARG A 306 24.11 49.46 11.11
C ARG A 306 24.82 49.79 9.80
N ALA A 307 25.90 50.56 9.94
CA ALA A 307 26.87 50.85 8.91
C ALA A 307 27.39 49.56 8.26
N MET A 308 27.39 49.53 6.93
CA MET A 308 28.20 48.63 6.12
C MET A 308 29.67 49.03 6.27
N GLY A 309 30.48 48.15 6.85
CA GLY A 309 31.92 48.17 6.71
C GLY A 309 32.32 47.33 5.51
N VAL A 310 33.11 47.96 4.63
CA VAL A 310 33.80 47.41 3.45
C VAL A 310 34.78 46.31 3.83
#